data_AF-A0A9X4AXY5-F1
#
_entry.id   AF-A0A9X4AXY5-F1
#
_cell.length_a   1.000
_cell.length_b   1.000
_cell.length_c   1.000
_cell.angle_alpha   90.00
_cell.angle_beta   90.00
_cell.angle_gamma   90.00
#
_symmetry.space_group_name_H-M   'P 1'
#
loop_
_entity.id
_entity.type
_entity.pdbx_description
1 polymer ?
#
loop_
_entity_poly.entity_id
_entity_poly.type
_entity_poly.pdbx_seq_one_letter_code
_entity_poly.pdbx_strand_id
1 'polypeptide(L)' 'MSTSQVLHGLLEITDSDGNEFSLKPGDAYFIAQGSIVTWEVLTPVFQKSFFDYTHPAH' A
#
# COMPACT_ATOMS: atom_id res chain seq x y z
N MET A 1 4.84 -12.85 -0.24
CA MET A 1 5.16 -11.46 0.18
C MET A 1 4.77 -10.55 -0.96
N SER A 2 4.09 -9.45 -0.65
CA SER A 2 3.40 -8.63 -1.65
C SER A 2 3.79 -7.17 -1.49
N THR A 3 4.62 -6.64 -2.40
CA THR A 3 4.99 -5.22 -2.38
C THR A 3 4.09 -4.46 -3.34
N SER A 4 3.58 -3.30 -2.91
CA SER A 4 2.79 -2.40 -3.74
C SER A 4 3.59 -1.15 -4.12
N GLN A 5 3.38 -0.62 -5.32
CA GLN A 5 3.93 0.66 -5.74
C GLN A 5 2.82 1.60 -6.22
N VAL A 6 2.88 2.87 -5.81
CA VAL A 6 1.96 3.91 -6.31
C VAL A 6 2.41 4.35 -7.69
N LEU A 7 1.50 4.31 -8.66
CA LEU A 7 1.73 4.72 -10.05
C LEU A 7 1.09 6.08 -10.34
N HIS A 8 -0.05 6.38 -9.72
CA HIS A 8 -0.77 7.64 -9.89
C HIS A 8 -1.63 7.94 -8.66
N GLY A 9 -1.81 9.23 -8.35
CA GLY A 9 -2.64 9.70 -7.23
C GLY A 9 -1.90 9.80 -5.90
N LEU A 10 -2.64 10.13 -4.84
CA LEU A 10 -2.14 10.24 -3.47
C LEU A 10 -2.98 9.35 -2.55
N LEU A 11 -2.30 8.56 -1.72
CA LEU A 11 -2.90 7.66 -0.75
C LEU A 11 -2.37 8.01 0.64
N GLU A 12 -3.26 8.13 1.61
CA GLU A 12 -2.91 8.18 3.03
C GLU A 12 -3.23 6.83 3.67
N ILE A 13 -2.27 6.32 4.44
CA ILE A 13 -2.43 5.10 5.23
C ILE A 13 -2.32 5.47 6.69
N THR A 14 -3.31 5.06 7.48
CA THR A 14 -3.26 5.17 8.94
C THR A 14 -3.15 3.78 9.54
N ASP A 15 -2.16 3.57 10.41
CA ASP A 15 -1.99 2.30 11.12
C ASP A 15 -2.86 2.21 12.40
N SER A 16 -2.78 1.07 13.09
CA SER A 16 -3.57 0.82 14.31
C SER A 16 -3.19 1.73 15.49
N ASP A 17 -1.99 2.29 15.48
CA ASP A 17 -1.52 3.21 16.50
C ASP A 17 -1.86 4.67 16.16
N GLY A 18 -2.49 4.90 15.00
CA GLY A 18 -2.86 6.22 14.51
C GLY A 18 -1.74 6.94 13.75
N ASN A 19 -0.65 6.25 13.39
CA ASN A 19 0.39 6.87 12.58
C ASN A 19 -0.06 6.99 11.12
N GLU A 20 0.18 8.15 10.53
CA GLU A 20 -0.21 8.47 9.17
C GLU A 20 0.99 8.47 8.21
N PHE A 21 0.79 7.91 7.03
CA PHE A 21 1.78 7.81 5.98
C PHE A 21 1.16 8.23 4.65
N SER A 22 1.65 9.34 4.08
CA SER A 22 1.24 9.79 2.75
C SER A 22 2.14 9.19 1.67
N LEU A 23 1.55 8.50 0.71
CA LEU A 23 2.21 7.79 -0.39
C LEU A 23 1.86 8.41 -1.74
N LYS A 24 2.88 8.76 -2.51
CA LYS A 24 2.80 9.43 -3.82
C LYS A 24 3.42 8.58 -4.93
N PRO A 25 3.25 8.94 -6.22
CA PRO A 25 3.78 8.16 -7.32
C PRO A 25 5.29 7.92 -7.21
N GLY A 26 5.69 6.67 -7.40
CA GLY A 26 7.07 6.20 -7.20
C GLY A 26 7.28 5.51 -5.86
N ASP A 27 6.49 5.83 -4.83
CA ASP A 27 6.63 5.21 -3.51
C ASP A 27 6.21 3.73 -3.55
N ALA A 28 7.00 2.91 -2.88
CA ALA A 28 6.69 1.51 -2.64
C ALA A 28 6.42 1.29 -1.15
N TYR A 29 5.42 0.47 -0.86
CA TYR A 29 5.03 0.15 0.50
C TYR A 29 4.65 -1.33 0.64
N PHE A 30 4.73 -1.79 1.87
CA PHE A 30 4.38 -3.14 2.28
C PHE A 30 3.50 -3.05 3.51
N ILE A 31 2.36 -3.75 3.48
CA ILE A 31 1.52 -3.94 4.65
C ILE A 31 1.66 -5.39 5.06
N ALA A 32 2.18 -5.62 6.26
CA ALA A 32 2.37 -6.97 6.78
C ALA A 32 1.03 -7.70 6.87
N GLN A 33 1.03 -8.99 6.57
CA GLN A 33 -0.17 -9.81 6.64
C GLN A 33 -0.77 -9.73 8.05
N GLY A 34 -2.08 -9.46 8.13
CA GLY A 34 -2.80 -9.29 9.40
C GLY A 34 -2.78 -7.88 9.98
N SER A 35 -2.04 -6.93 9.37
CA SER A 35 -2.10 -5.52 9.78
C SER A 35 -3.47 -4.93 9.48
N ILE A 36 -4.04 -4.21 10.45
CA ILE A 36 -5.23 -3.38 10.26
C ILE A 36 -4.74 -1.97 9.92
N VAL A 37 -5.16 -1.46 8.77
CA VAL A 37 -4.84 -0.11 8.31
C VAL A 37 -6.05 0.51 7.64
N THR A 38 -6.19 1.83 7.73
CA THR A 38 -7.16 2.62 6.97
C THR A 38 -6.47 3.21 5.74
N TRP A 39 -7.22 3.31 4.65
CA TRP A 39 -6.73 3.81 3.36
C TRP A 39 -7.63 4.95 2.92
N GLU A 40 -7.07 6.14 2.74
CA GLU A 40 -7.79 7.29 2.22
C GLU A 40 -7.17 7.75 0.89
N VAL A 41 -7.98 7.70 -0.17
CA VAL A 41 -7.55 8.14 -1.50
C VAL A 41 -7.85 9.65 -1.62
N LEU A 42 -6.80 10.46 -1.66
CA LEU A 42 -6.91 11.92 -1.63
C LEU A 42 -7.04 12.55 -3.02
N THR A 43 -7.01 11.74 -4.08
CA THR A 43 -7.14 12.18 -5.47
C THR A 43 -8.28 11.46 -6.19
N PRO A 44 -8.94 12.08 -7.19
CA PRO A 44 -10.07 11.45 -7.89
C PRO A 44 -9.76 10.10 -8.57
N VAL A 45 -8.48 9.88 -8.90
CA VAL A 45 -7.98 8.63 -9.47
C VAL A 45 -6.75 8.20 -8.68
N PHE A 46 -6.69 6.91 -8.34
CA PHE A 46 -5.53 6.28 -7.74
C PHE A 46 -5.21 4.97 -8.47
N GLN A 47 -3.93 4.76 -8.77
CA GLN A 47 -3.44 3.56 -9.44
C GLN A 47 -2.22 3.01 -8.70
N LYS A 48 -2.21 1.70 -8.48
CA LYS A 48 -1.08 0.97 -7.90
C LYS A 48 -0.80 -0.31 -8.68
N SER A 49 0.43 -0.77 -8.64
CA SER A 49 0.80 -2.15 -8.99
C SER A 49 1.12 -2.94 -7.74
N PHE A 50 1.00 -4.27 -7.80
CA PHE A 50 1.44 -5.18 -6.75
C PHE A 50 2.22 -6.33 -7.37
N PHE A 51 3.22 -6.80 -6.64
CA PHE A 51 4.01 -7.99 -6.99
C PHE A 51 3.92 -9.01 -5.86
N ASP A 52 3.22 -10.11 -6.13
CA ASP A 52 3.13 -11.24 -5.23
C ASP A 52 4.25 -12.24 -5.52
N TYR A 53 5.12 -12.46 -4.54
CA TYR A 53 6.03 -13.60 -4.53
C TYR A 53 5.47 -14.70 -3.65
N THR A 54 5.00 -15.78 -4.28
CA THR A 54 4.58 -17.02 -3.62
C THR A 54 5.65 -18.08 -3.88
N HIS A 55 6.28 -18.62 -2.83
CA HIS A 55 7.07 -19.84 -3.01
C HIS A 55 6.13 -20.97 -3.45
N PRO A 56 6.51 -21.80 -4.45
CA PRO A 56 5.76 -23.01 -4.74
C PRO A 56 5.76 -23.89 -3.49
N ALA A 57 4.58 -24.31 -3.06
CA ALA A 57 4.47 -25.35 -2.05
C ALA A 57 4.98 -26.65 -2.68
N HIS A 58 6.13 -27.15 -2.18
CA HIS A 58 6.57 -28.51 -2.42
C HIS A 58 5.82 -29.49 -1.51
#